data_AF-I3SQ65-F1
#
_entry.id   AF-I3SQ65-F1
#
_cell.length_a   1.000
_cell.length_b   1.000
_cell.length_c   1.000
_cell.angle_alpha   90.00
_cell.angle_beta   90.00
_cell.angle_gamma   90.00
#
_symmetry.space_group_name_H-M   'P 1'
#
loop_
_entity.id
_entity.type
_entity.pdbx_description
1 polymer ?
#
loop_
_entity_poly.entity_id
_entity_poly.type
_entity_poly.pdbx_seq_one_letter_code
_entity_poly.pdbx_strand_id
1 'polypeptide(L)' 'MNKLKGKKPWSLTFSFGRALQQSTLKAWAGKEENVETAQATFLTRCKANSEATLGSYKGDANLAEGASESLHVKDYKY' A
#
# COMPACT_ATOMS: atom_id res chain seq x y z
N MET A 1 -5.41 3.35 -12.73
CA MET A 1 -5.21 2.27 -13.71
C MET A 1 -6.45 1.40 -13.86
N ASN A 2 -6.88 0.66 -12.82
CA ASN A 2 -8.01 -0.28 -12.98
C ASN A 2 -9.39 0.33 -13.25
N LYS A 3 -9.63 1.58 -12.85
CA LYS A 3 -10.87 2.34 -13.21
C LYS A 3 -10.96 2.72 -14.69
N LEU A 4 -9.88 2.61 -15.47
CA LEU A 4 -9.87 3.03 -16.87
C LEU A 4 -10.75 2.10 -17.73
N LYS A 5 -11.70 2.68 -18.47
CA LYS A 5 -12.59 1.95 -19.38
C LYS A 5 -11.85 1.56 -20.66
N GLY A 6 -11.84 0.27 -20.98
CA GLY A 6 -11.12 -0.29 -22.13
C GLY A 6 -10.79 -1.77 -21.93
N LYS A 7 -10.50 -2.50 -23.02
CA LYS A 7 -10.04 -3.89 -22.95
C LYS A 7 -8.70 -3.96 -22.23
N LYS A 8 -8.63 -4.75 -21.16
CA LYS A 8 -7.41 -5.10 -20.44
C LYS A 8 -7.27 -6.62 -20.47
N PRO A 9 -6.52 -7.19 -21.44
CA PRO A 9 -6.42 -8.64 -21.60
C PRO A 9 -5.56 -9.32 -20.53
N TRP A 10 -4.90 -8.54 -19.65
CA TRP A 10 -4.08 -9.04 -18.55
C TRP A 10 -4.50 -8.40 -17.22
N SER A 11 -4.29 -9.13 -16.13
CA SER A 11 -4.54 -8.64 -14.77
C SER A 11 -3.53 -7.55 -14.38
N LEU A 12 -4.04 -6.37 -14.03
CA LEU A 12 -3.23 -5.28 -13.48
C LEU A 12 -3.30 -5.32 -11.96
N THR A 13 -2.36 -6.07 -11.38
CA THR A 13 -2.21 -6.25 -9.93
C THR A 13 -0.95 -5.55 -9.40
N PHE A 14 -0.72 -5.62 -8.09
CA PHE A 14 0.43 -5.00 -7.43
C PHE A 14 1.51 -6.03 -7.07
N SER A 15 2.76 -5.58 -7.08
CA SER A 15 3.91 -6.24 -6.44
C SER A 15 4.70 -5.14 -5.73
N PHE A 16 4.38 -4.90 -4.46
CA PHE A 16 4.88 -3.74 -3.71
C PHE A 16 5.78 -4.18 -2.56
N GLY A 17 7.00 -3.66 -2.52
CA GLY A 17 7.87 -3.73 -1.34
C GLY A 17 7.61 -2.54 -0.41
N ARG A 18 8.30 -1.42 -0.66
CA ARG A 18 8.22 -0.19 0.16
C ARG A 18 6.79 0.35 0.34
N ALA A 19 5.97 0.36 -0.71
CA ALA A 19 4.60 0.90 -0.64
C ALA A 19 3.64 0.10 0.27
N LEU A 20 3.96 -1.17 0.58
CA LEU A 20 3.23 -2.00 1.53
C LEU A 20 3.84 -1.93 2.93
N GLN A 21 5.17 -1.95 3.03
CA GLN A 21 5.88 -2.14 4.29
C GLN A 21 6.19 -0.84 5.04
N GLN A 22 6.29 0.32 4.38
CA GLN A 22 6.76 1.55 5.02
C GLN A 22 5.90 1.99 6.21
N SER A 23 4.57 2.00 6.05
CA SER A 23 3.65 2.34 7.16
C SER A 23 3.69 1.29 8.27
N THR A 24 3.86 0.02 7.92
CA THR A 24 3.99 -1.09 8.89
C THR A 24 5.29 -0.98 9.69
N LEU A 25 6.41 -0.67 9.04
CA LEU A 25 7.71 -0.48 9.70
C LEU A 25 7.68 0.73 10.64
N LYS A 26 7.02 1.83 10.24
CA LYS A 26 6.82 2.99 11.11
C LYS A 26 5.96 2.65 12.33
N ALA A 27 4.86 1.93 12.13
CA ALA A 27 3.99 1.50 13.22
C ALA A 27 4.69 0.52 14.18
N TRP A 28 5.54 -0.37 13.66
CA TRP A 28 6.31 -1.32 14.46
C TRP A 28 7.39 -0.62 15.30
N ALA A 29 8.14 0.32 14.71
CA ALA A 29 9.25 1.02 15.36
C ALA A 29 10.32 0.10 16.02
N GLY A 30 10.38 -1.18 15.62
CA GLY A 30 11.28 -2.18 16.19
C GLY A 30 10.90 -2.67 17.59
N LYS A 31 9.69 -2.37 18.08
CA LYS A 31 9.23 -2.75 19.42
C LYS A 31 8.25 -3.92 19.36
N GLU A 32 8.44 -4.92 20.21
CA GLU A 32 7.55 -6.08 20.26
C GLU A 32 6.12 -5.72 20.69
N GLU A 33 5.97 -4.72 21.56
CA GLU A 33 4.67 -4.19 21.99
C GLU A 33 3.81 -3.63 20.84
N ASN A 34 4.43 -3.27 19.71
CA ASN A 34 3.77 -2.66 18.56
C ASN A 34 3.45 -3.67 17.45
N VAL A 35 3.72 -4.96 17.64
CA VAL A 35 3.53 -5.98 16.59
C VAL A 35 2.08 -6.05 16.13
N GLU A 36 1.11 -6.01 17.05
CA GLU A 36 -0.31 -6.04 16.69
C GLU A 36 -0.72 -4.81 15.89
N THR A 37 -0.27 -3.62 16.29
CA THR A 37 -0.52 -2.36 15.58
C THR A 37 0.10 -2.36 14.18
N ALA A 38 1.31 -2.92 14.04
CA ALA A 38 1.99 -3.06 12.76
C ALA A 38 1.24 -4.03 11.83
N GLN A 39 0.77 -5.17 12.35
CA GLN A 39 -0.03 -6.13 11.59
C GLN A 39 -1.37 -5.55 11.14
N ALA A 40 -2.07 -4.82 12.01
CA ALA A 40 -3.30 -4.12 11.65
C ALA A 40 -3.08 -3.09 10.53
N THR A 41 -1.98 -2.33 10.62
CA THR A 41 -1.57 -1.38 9.59
C THR A 41 -1.27 -2.07 8.26
N PHE A 42 -0.56 -3.20 8.29
CA PHE A 42 -0.24 -3.99 7.10
C PHE A 42 -1.52 -4.52 6.43
N LEU A 43 -2.45 -5.08 7.21
CA LEU A 43 -3.71 -5.60 6.70
C LEU A 43 -4.55 -4.53 6.01
N THR A 44 -4.60 -3.32 6.59
CA THR A 44 -5.30 -2.18 5.98
C THR A 44 -4.72 -1.82 4.61
N ARG A 45 -3.38 -1.84 4.47
CA ARG A 45 -2.72 -1.60 3.17
C ARG A 45 -2.97 -2.72 2.17
N CYS A 46 -2.96 -3.98 2.61
CA CYS A 46 -3.28 -5.13 1.77
C CYS A 46 -4.72 -5.05 1.24
N LYS A 47 -5.69 -4.70 2.10
CA LYS A 47 -7.09 -4.50 1.69
C LYS A 47 -7.24 -3.36 0.68
N ALA A 48 -6.64 -2.21 0.95
CA ALA A 48 -6.67 -1.06 0.04
C ALA A 48 -6.09 -1.41 -1.34
N ASN A 49 -4.96 -2.14 -1.39
CA ASN A 49 -4.37 -2.57 -2.65
C ASN A 49 -5.22 -3.63 -3.37
N SER A 50 -5.85 -4.56 -2.64
CA SER A 50 -6.81 -5.52 -3.20
C SER A 50 -8.02 -4.83 -3.82
N GLU A 51 -8.56 -3.79 -3.19
CA GLU A 51 -9.64 -3.00 -3.78
C GLU A 51 -9.16 -2.19 -4.99
N ALA A 52 -7.90 -1.76 -4.99
CA ALA A 52 -7.31 -1.04 -6.11
C ALA A 52 -7.10 -1.94 -7.35
N THR A 53 -6.86 -3.24 -7.18
CA THR A 53 -6.82 -4.20 -8.31
C THR A 53 -8.20 -4.35 -8.95
N LEU A 54 -9.26 -4.36 -8.14
CA LEU A 54 -10.64 -4.39 -8.61
C LEU A 54 -11.15 -3.04 -9.13
N GLY A 55 -10.39 -1.96 -8.90
CA GLY A 55 -10.81 -0.59 -9.24
C GLY A 55 -11.91 -0.05 -8.32
N SER A 56 -12.24 -0.74 -7.22
CA SER A 56 -13.24 -0.34 -6.24
C SER A 56 -12.70 0.55 -5.12
N TYR A 57 -11.38 0.68 -5.00
CA TYR A 57 -10.77 1.51 -3.95
C TYR A 57 -11.24 2.97 -4.02
N LYS A 58 -11.71 3.49 -2.89
CA LYS A 58 -12.28 4.85 -2.75
C LYS A 58 -11.35 5.84 -2.06
N GLY A 59 -10.21 5.40 -1.52
CA GLY A 59 -9.26 6.28 -0.82
C GLY A 59 -9.65 6.59 0.63
N ASP A 60 -10.60 5.85 1.19
CA ASP A 60 -11.20 5.99 2.52
C ASP A 60 -10.61 5.03 3.56
N ALA A 61 -9.65 4.19 3.16
CA ALA A 61 -8.92 3.38 4.12
C ALA A 61 -8.24 4.31 5.16
N ASN A 62 -8.40 4.03 6.45
CA ASN A 62 -7.66 4.67 7.53
C ASN A 62 -6.19 4.26 7.44
N LEU A 63 -5.48 4.91 6.52
CA LEU A 63 -4.08 4.66 6.25
C LEU A 63 -3.23 5.28 7.35
N ALA A 64 -2.40 4.47 8.00
CA ALA A 64 -1.44 4.94 8.99
C ALA A 64 -0.42 5.92 8.39
N GLU A 65 0.23 6.71 9.26
CA GLU A 65 1.28 7.66 8.87
C GLU A 65 2.34 7.02 7.95
N GLY A 66 2.76 7.75 6.92
CA GLY A 66 3.71 7.28 5.90
C GLY A 66 3.09 6.65 4.66
N ALA A 67 1.78 6.40 4.64
CA ALA A 67 1.08 5.91 3.44
C ALA A 67 0.80 7.00 2.39
N SER A 68 0.71 8.26 2.83
CA SER A 68 0.54 9.46 2.00
C SER A 68 1.87 10.15 1.66
N GLU A 69 2.98 9.70 2.26
CA GLU A 69 4.30 10.25 1.98
C GLU A 69 4.77 9.83 0.58
N SER A 70 5.39 10.77 -0.12
CA SER A 70 6.02 10.47 -1.40
C SER A 70 7.19 9.52 -1.18
N LEU A 71 7.06 8.28 -1.70
CA LEU A 71 8.14 7.29 -1.71
C LEU A 71 9.08 7.46 -2.90
N HIS A 72 8.91 8.54 -3.66
CA HIS A 72 9.71 8.85 -4.82
C HIS A 72 11.09 9.35 -4.39
N VAL A 73 12.12 8.57 -4.71
CA VAL A 73 13.51 9.00 -4.63
C VAL A 73 13.91 9.48 -6.03
N LYS A 74 14.18 10.78 -6.17
CA LYS A 74 14.75 11.34 -7.40
C LYS A 74 16.10 10.63 -7.68
N ASP A 75 16.38 10.34 -8.95
CA ASP A 75 17.62 9.73 -9.44
C ASP A 75 17.83 8.22 -9.20
N TYR A 76 16.77 7.41 -9.22
CA TYR A 76 16.91 5.96 -9.41
C TYR A 76 17.48 5.67 -10.80
N LYS A 77 18.81 5.49 -10.89
CA LYS A 77 19.48 5.05 -12.12
C LYS A 77 19.46 3.53 -12.18
N TYR A 78 19.01 3.01 -13.33
CA TYR A 78 19.05 1.58 -13.67
C TYR A 78 20.48 1.11 -13.91
#